data_AF-A0A1I1SV20-F1
#
_entry.id   AF-A0A1I1SV20-F1
#
_cell.length_a   1.000
_cell.length_b   1.000
_cell.length_c   1.000
_cell.angle_alpha   90.00
_cell.angle_beta   90.00
_cell.angle_gamma   90.00
#
_symmetry.space_group_name_H-M   'P 1'
#
loop_
_entity.id
_entity.type
_entity.pdbx_description
1 polymer ?
#
loop_
_entity_poly.entity_id
_entity_poly.type
_entity_poly.pdbx_seq_one_letter_code
_entity_poly.pdbx_strand_id
1 'polypeptide(L)'
;MDIAHQNKREIYNLLMRVSADTVIRIAADPKHLGARVGITSVLHTWGSAMTHHPHVHMIVPGGGLSTDGSKWISSRKNFFVSVRVLSRLYRRLILEGLTKLHKAGKLQILWRTCWAR
;
A
#
# COMPACT_ATOMS: atom_id res chain seq x y z
N MET A 1 -8.29 -10.81 19.26
CA MET A 1 -8.42 -9.65 18.35
C MET A 1 -7.15 -9.52 17.52
N ASP A 2 -7.26 -9.24 16.21
CA ASP A 2 -6.07 -9.02 15.37
C ASP A 2 -5.45 -7.61 15.61
N ILE A 3 -4.19 -7.42 15.18
CA ILE A 3 -3.41 -6.18 15.36
C ILE A 3 -4.03 -4.96 14.64
N ALA A 4 -4.62 -5.15 13.46
CA ALA A 4 -5.30 -4.13 12.70
C ALA A 4 -6.59 -3.66 13.39
N HIS A 5 -7.32 -4.58 14.04
CA HIS A 5 -8.53 -4.20 14.78
C HIS A 5 -8.21 -3.34 16.01
N GLN A 6 -7.09 -3.59 16.67
CA GLN A 6 -6.66 -2.84 17.87
C GLN A 6 -6.04 -1.49 17.52
N ASN A 7 -5.45 -1.36 16.33
CA ASN A 7 -4.64 -0.21 15.93
C ASN A 7 -5.21 0.43 14.65
N LYS A 8 -6.55 0.61 14.59
CA LYS A 8 -7.26 1.01 13.37
C LYS A 8 -6.67 2.26 12.74
N ARG A 9 -6.45 3.32 13.52
CA ARG A 9 -5.92 4.60 13.00
C ARG A 9 -4.57 4.40 12.34
N GLU A 10 -3.63 3.75 13.01
CA GLU A 10 -2.25 3.59 12.56
C GLU A 10 -2.18 2.63 11.38
N ILE A 11 -2.88 1.51 11.45
CA ILE A 11 -2.86 0.46 10.44
C ILE A 11 -3.60 0.88 9.17
N TYR A 12 -4.77 1.53 9.28
CA TYR A 12 -5.51 1.96 8.11
C TYR A 12 -4.80 3.10 7.39
N ASN A 13 -4.23 4.05 8.15
CA ASN A 13 -3.38 5.10 7.57
C ASN A 13 -2.16 4.50 6.87
N LEU A 14 -1.53 3.48 7.46
CA LEU A 14 -0.39 2.82 6.86
C LEU A 14 -0.78 2.08 5.56
N LEU A 15 -1.88 1.31 5.57
CA LEU A 15 -2.40 0.60 4.41
C LEU A 15 -2.68 1.54 3.23
N MET A 16 -3.38 2.65 3.48
CA MET A 16 -3.70 3.65 2.45
C MET A 16 -2.44 4.31 1.89
N ARG A 17 -1.50 4.70 2.74
CA ARG A 17 -0.28 5.38 2.29
C ARG A 17 0.67 4.44 1.56
N VAL A 18 0.92 3.27 2.09
CA VAL A 18 1.89 2.32 1.52
C VAL A 18 1.39 1.74 0.20
N SER A 19 0.09 1.45 0.08
CA SER A 19 -0.48 1.00 -1.20
C SER A 19 -0.28 2.07 -2.29
N ALA A 20 -0.55 3.34 -1.97
CA ALA A 20 -0.44 4.43 -2.94
C ALA A 20 1.02 4.69 -3.32
N ASP A 21 1.90 4.75 -2.33
CA ASP A 21 3.35 4.93 -2.52
C ASP A 21 3.96 3.81 -3.36
N THR A 22 3.51 2.56 -3.16
CA THR A 22 3.96 1.42 -3.97
C THR A 22 3.62 1.61 -5.45
N VAL A 23 2.36 1.95 -5.76
CA VAL A 23 1.90 2.13 -7.14
C VAL A 23 2.60 3.32 -7.78
N ILE A 24 2.67 4.47 -7.09
CA ILE A 24 3.32 5.68 -7.60
C ILE A 24 4.80 5.42 -7.93
N ARG A 25 5.54 4.76 -7.03
CA ARG A 25 6.98 4.49 -7.24
C ARG A 25 7.23 3.56 -8.41
N ILE A 26 6.49 2.45 -8.50
CA ILE A 26 6.67 1.50 -9.59
C ILE A 26 6.23 2.11 -10.92
N ALA A 27 5.13 2.86 -10.94
CA ALA A 27 4.68 3.51 -12.16
C ALA A 27 5.67 4.56 -12.66
N ALA A 28 6.32 5.31 -11.76
CA ALA A 28 7.30 6.33 -12.12
C ALA A 28 8.64 5.76 -12.61
N ASP A 29 8.98 4.51 -12.30
CA ASP A 29 10.22 3.88 -12.74
C ASP A 29 10.19 3.63 -14.27
N PRO A 30 11.15 4.20 -15.06
CA PRO A 30 11.25 3.98 -16.50
C PRO A 30 11.45 2.51 -16.91
N LYS A 31 11.95 1.65 -16.00
CA LYS A 31 12.04 0.19 -16.23
C LYS A 31 10.67 -0.48 -16.22
N HIS A 32 9.63 0.22 -15.78
CA HIS A 32 8.25 -0.24 -15.73
C HIS A 32 7.38 0.61 -16.65
N LEU A 33 6.66 1.62 -16.12
CA LEU A 33 5.81 2.49 -16.92
C LEU A 33 6.49 3.82 -17.26
N GLY A 34 7.32 4.37 -16.35
CA GLY A 34 7.96 5.66 -16.54
C GLY A 34 7.01 6.86 -16.50
N ALA A 35 5.88 6.75 -15.79
CA ALA A 35 4.83 7.77 -15.76
C ALA A 35 4.35 8.10 -14.34
N ARG A 36 3.99 9.37 -14.14
CA ARG A 36 3.29 9.90 -12.97
C ARG A 36 1.81 9.58 -13.09
N VAL A 37 1.35 8.61 -12.33
CA VAL A 37 -0.05 8.15 -12.35
C VAL A 37 -0.87 8.82 -11.26
N GLY A 38 -2.16 9.05 -11.55
CA GLY A 38 -3.16 9.34 -10.53
C GLY A 38 -3.73 8.04 -9.93
N ILE A 39 -4.29 8.11 -8.73
CA ILE A 39 -4.91 6.95 -8.05
C ILE A 39 -6.14 7.41 -7.29
N THR A 40 -7.25 6.69 -7.46
CA THR A 40 -8.41 6.75 -6.55
C THR A 40 -8.37 5.52 -5.67
N SER A 41 -8.25 5.71 -4.35
CA SER A 41 -8.07 4.62 -3.37
C SER A 41 -9.24 4.55 -2.40
N VAL A 42 -9.73 3.33 -2.13
CA VAL A 42 -10.82 3.08 -1.19
C VAL A 42 -10.39 2.03 -0.17
N LEU A 43 -10.56 2.34 1.12
CA LEU A 43 -10.35 1.40 2.20
C LEU A 43 -11.63 0.61 2.46
N HIS A 44 -11.52 -0.71 2.47
CA HIS A 44 -12.57 -1.63 2.89
C HIS A 44 -12.12 -2.35 4.16
N THR A 45 -12.96 -2.40 5.18
CA THR A 45 -12.61 -3.01 6.48
C THR A 45 -13.18 -4.42 6.69
N TRP A 46 -14.03 -4.87 5.78
CA TRP A 46 -14.75 -6.14 5.88
C TRP A 46 -14.54 -6.98 4.62
N GLY A 47 -14.37 -8.29 4.80
CA GLY A 47 -14.38 -9.27 3.71
C GLY A 47 -15.80 -9.77 3.40
N SER A 48 -15.95 -10.57 2.34
CA SER A 48 -17.26 -11.10 1.91
C SER A 48 -17.97 -11.95 2.96
N ALA A 49 -17.21 -12.57 3.87
CA ALA A 49 -17.73 -13.33 5.01
C ALA A 49 -18.06 -12.45 6.24
N MET A 50 -18.10 -11.12 6.09
CA MET A 50 -18.31 -10.16 7.19
C MET A 50 -17.29 -10.30 8.33
N THR A 51 -16.08 -10.74 8.02
CA THR A 51 -14.95 -10.76 8.95
C THR A 51 -14.11 -9.50 8.80
N HIS A 52 -13.48 -9.06 9.90
CA HIS A 52 -12.56 -7.93 9.87
C HIS A 52 -11.38 -8.25 8.94
N HIS A 53 -11.31 -7.54 7.81
CA HIS A 53 -10.33 -7.77 6.74
C HIS A 53 -10.00 -6.44 6.06
N PRO A 54 -9.18 -5.58 6.71
CA PRO A 54 -8.84 -4.28 6.14
C PRO A 54 -7.95 -4.43 4.91
N HIS A 55 -8.41 -3.92 3.77
CA HIS A 55 -7.71 -3.94 2.49
C HIS A 55 -8.05 -2.68 1.68
N VAL A 56 -7.17 -2.33 0.73
CA VAL A 56 -7.32 -1.14 -0.11
C VAL A 56 -7.57 -1.56 -1.55
N HIS A 57 -8.62 -1.03 -2.16
CA HIS A 57 -8.87 -1.12 -3.58
C HIS A 57 -8.41 0.18 -4.26
N MET A 58 -7.81 0.04 -5.44
CA MET A 58 -7.28 1.18 -6.19
C MET A 58 -7.76 1.12 -7.63
N ILE A 59 -8.28 2.25 -8.09
CA ILE A 59 -8.53 2.51 -9.51
C ILE A 59 -7.38 3.40 -10.00
N VAL A 60 -6.66 2.90 -11.00
CA VAL A 60 -5.50 3.56 -11.60
C VAL A 60 -5.77 3.71 -13.09
N PRO A 61 -5.55 4.89 -13.69
CA PRO A 61 -5.61 5.04 -15.14
C PRO A 61 -4.61 4.12 -15.84
N GLY A 62 -4.91 3.69 -17.07
CA GLY A 62 -4.02 2.89 -17.92
C GLY A 62 -2.83 3.68 -18.48
N GLY A 63 -2.17 4.48 -17.66
CA GLY A 63 -1.12 5.42 -18.03
C GLY A 63 -1.01 6.58 -17.05
N GLY A 64 -0.10 7.50 -17.35
CA GLY A 64 0.11 8.70 -16.55
C GLY A 64 0.83 9.79 -17.33
N LEU A 65 1.15 10.90 -16.68
CA LEU A 65 1.94 11.96 -17.28
C LEU A 65 3.43 11.60 -17.27
N SER A 66 4.15 12.00 -18.31
CA SER A 66 5.62 12.05 -18.31
C SER A 66 6.16 12.86 -17.12
N THR A 67 7.43 12.65 -16.77
CA THR A 67 8.07 13.31 -15.62
C THR A 67 7.96 14.84 -15.69
N ASP A 68 8.21 15.41 -16.87
CA ASP A 68 8.08 16.83 -17.19
C ASP A 68 6.62 17.28 -17.42
N GLY A 69 5.67 16.35 -17.46
CA GLY A 69 4.25 16.62 -17.66
C GLY A 69 3.86 16.97 -19.10
N SER A 70 4.79 16.88 -20.07
CA SER A 70 4.57 17.36 -21.44
C SER A 70 3.66 16.45 -22.26
N LYS A 71 3.61 15.16 -21.92
CA LYS A 71 2.84 14.14 -22.63
C LYS A 71 2.27 13.05 -21.73
N TRP A 72 1.23 12.38 -22.22
CA TRP A 72 0.70 11.15 -21.66
C TRP A 72 1.56 9.93 -22.07
N ILE A 73 1.81 9.04 -21.13
CA ILE A 73 2.47 7.75 -21.32
C ILE A 73 1.44 6.66 -20.99
N SER A 74 0.94 5.99 -22.02
CA SER A 74 0.00 4.88 -21.87
C SER A 74 0.70 3.61 -21.40
N SER A 75 0.02 2.84 -20.56
CA SER A 75 0.42 1.46 -20.29
C SER A 75 0.19 0.58 -21.52
N ARG A 76 0.76 -0.62 -21.51
CA ARG A 76 0.50 -1.60 -22.56
C ARG A 76 -0.95 -2.09 -22.46
N LYS A 77 -1.52 -2.50 -23.58
CA LYS A 77 -2.86 -3.10 -23.61
C LYS A 77 -2.88 -4.32 -22.67
N ASN A 78 -3.86 -4.36 -21.77
CA ASN A 78 -4.04 -5.41 -20.75
C ASN A 78 -2.85 -5.61 -19.80
N PHE A 79 -1.92 -4.66 -19.71
CA PHE A 79 -0.79 -4.76 -18.81
C PHE A 79 -0.35 -3.39 -18.29
N PHE A 80 -0.50 -3.20 -16.99
CA PHE A 80 -0.07 -1.99 -16.30
C PHE A 80 1.36 -2.11 -15.77
N VAL A 81 1.57 -2.91 -14.72
CA VAL A 81 2.89 -3.20 -14.12
C VAL A 81 2.95 -4.65 -13.64
N SER A 82 4.15 -5.17 -13.39
CA SER A 82 4.32 -6.53 -12.87
C SER A 82 3.79 -6.66 -11.43
N VAL A 83 2.83 -7.56 -11.22
CA VAL A 83 2.31 -7.91 -9.89
C VAL A 83 3.42 -8.41 -8.98
N ARG A 84 4.38 -9.19 -9.50
CA ARG A 84 5.51 -9.70 -8.70
C ARG A 84 6.36 -8.57 -8.14
N VAL A 85 6.66 -7.55 -8.95
CA VAL A 85 7.47 -6.41 -8.52
C VAL A 85 6.69 -5.54 -7.53
N LEU A 86 5.44 -5.22 -7.87
CA LEU A 86 4.54 -4.45 -7.02
C LEU A 86 4.38 -5.09 -5.63
N SER A 87 4.07 -6.39 -5.57
CA SER A 87 3.89 -7.13 -4.31
C SER A 87 5.15 -7.17 -3.46
N ARG A 88 6.34 -7.28 -4.07
CA ARG A 88 7.61 -7.26 -3.34
C ARG A 88 7.88 -5.89 -2.72
N LEU A 89 7.65 -4.82 -3.47
CA LEU A 89 7.82 -3.45 -2.96
C LEU A 89 6.81 -3.16 -1.85
N TYR A 90 5.53 -3.47 -2.07
CA TYR A 90 4.48 -3.30 -1.07
C TYR A 90 4.81 -4.02 0.23
N ARG A 91 5.18 -5.31 0.15
CA ARG A 91 5.55 -6.12 1.32
C ARG A 91 6.72 -5.48 2.09
N ARG A 92 7.73 -4.97 1.39
CA ARG A 92 8.85 -4.28 2.04
C ARG A 92 8.36 -3.02 2.76
N LEU A 93 7.65 -2.13 2.06
CA LEU A 93 7.21 -0.84 2.61
C LEU A 93 6.23 -1.00 3.79
N ILE A 94 5.33 -1.97 3.73
CA ILE A 94 4.38 -2.23 4.82
C ILE A 94 5.11 -2.75 6.06
N LEU A 95 6.07 -3.66 5.90
CA LEU A 95 6.88 -4.17 7.01
C LEU A 95 7.77 -3.09 7.64
N GLU A 96 8.38 -2.22 6.82
CA GLU A 96 9.13 -1.07 7.29
C GLU A 96 8.24 -0.10 8.08
N GLY A 97 7.03 0.17 7.57
CA GLY A 97 6.05 1.02 8.25
C GLY A 97 5.56 0.46 9.58
N LEU A 98 5.23 -0.83 9.62
CA LEU A 98 4.86 -1.55 10.85
C LEU A 98 6.00 -1.52 11.87
N THR A 99 7.24 -1.75 11.42
CA THR A 99 8.42 -1.68 12.29
C THR A 99 8.60 -0.28 12.88
N LYS A 100 8.40 0.78 12.10
CA LYS A 100 8.45 2.16 12.58
C LYS A 100 7.37 2.46 13.62
N LEU A 101 6.12 2.04 13.36
CA LEU A 101 5.02 2.21 14.30
C LEU A 101 5.28 1.47 15.62
N HIS A 102 5.80 0.23 15.54
CA HIS A 102 6.17 -0.55 16.71
C HIS A 102 7.28 0.13 17.54
N LYS A 103 8.39 0.52 16.89
CA LYS A 103 9.51 1.20 17.56
C LYS A 103 9.09 2.54 18.20
N ALA A 104 8.10 3.21 17.62
CA ALA A 104 7.54 4.44 18.17
C ALA A 104 6.51 4.22 19.29
N GLY A 105 6.25 2.98 19.71
CA GLY A 105 5.25 2.66 20.73
C GLY A 105 3.81 2.93 20.30
N LYS A 106 3.55 3.08 18.99
CA LYS A 106 2.22 3.43 18.45
C LYS A 106 1.34 2.22 18.18
N LEU A 107 1.85 1.01 18.38
CA LEU A 107 1.08 -0.22 18.24
C LEU A 107 0.80 -0.82 19.62
N GLN A 108 -0.48 -1.01 19.92
CA GLN A 108 -0.96 -1.87 20.99
C GLN A 108 -0.72 -3.32 20.58
N ILE A 109 0.16 -4.00 21.32
CA ILE A 109 0.43 -5.42 21.17
C ILE A 109 0.07 -6.09 22.50
N LEU A 110 -1.10 -6.72 22.55
CA LEU A 110 -1.67 -7.34 23.76
C LEU A 110 -0.86 -8.53 24.32
N TRP A 111 0.25 -8.93 23.68
CA TRP A 111 1.13 -10.00 24.18
C TRP A 111 2.32 -9.49 25.03
N ARG A 112 2.38 -8.20 25.40
CA ARG A 112 3.46 -7.64 26.24
C ARG A 112 3.33 -7.97 27.74
N THR A 113 3.07 -9.23 28.09
CA THR A 113 3.25 -9.73 29.48
C THR A 113 4.10 -10.99 29.61
N CYS A 114 4.65 -11.57 28.53
CA CYS A 114 5.54 -12.75 28.64
C CYS A 114 6.95 -12.60 28.03
N TRP A 115 7.40 -11.39 27.67
CA TRP A 115 8.81 -11.13 27.30
C TRP A 115 9.51 -10.18 28.28
N ALA A 116 9.12 -10.27 29.54
CA ALA A 116 9.79 -9.64 30.68
C ALA A 116 9.85 -10.66 31.82
N ARG A 117 10.55 -11.77 31.58
CA ARG A 117 11.24 -12.57 32.58
C ARG A 117 12.30 -13.41 31.88
#